data_AF-A0A6G3RVL2-F1
#
_entry.id   AF-A0A6G3RVL2-F1
#
_cell.length_a   1.000
_cell.length_b   1.000
_cell.length_c   1.000
_cell.angle_alpha   90.00
_cell.angle_beta   90.00
_cell.angle_gamma   90.00
#
_symmetry.space_group_name_H-M   'P 1'
#
loop_
_entity.id
_entity.type
_entity.pdbx_description
1 polymer ?
#
loop_
_entity_poly.entity_id
_entity_poly.type
_entity_poly.pdbx_seq_one_letter_code
_entity_poly.pdbx_strand_id
1 'polypeptide(L)'
;VRAALTYLTDPAPRGIERARLDTAADLAVALSRTYEAADPWPAEVRNLLACVLIALERWPDALEQLRLIGPYATSFPWDRVSDDPLGRFLELRDEVRLEVAAALPLRGGPGGSGAHYP
;
A
#
# COMPACT_ATOMS: atom_id res chain seq x y z
N VAL A 1 1.62 -4.09 17.42
CA VAL A 1 0.45 -4.13 16.51
C VAL A 1 -0.47 -2.91 16.70
N ARG A 2 -1.19 -2.77 17.82
CA ARG A 2 -2.15 -1.65 18.03
C ARG A 2 -1.56 -0.23 17.92
N ALA A 3 -0.34 -0.01 18.42
CA ALA A 3 0.31 1.30 18.41
C ALA A 3 0.55 1.86 17.00
N ALA A 4 0.86 1.00 16.02
CA ALA A 4 1.07 1.43 14.64
C ALA A 4 -0.24 1.88 13.98
N LEU A 5 -1.34 1.14 14.17
CA LEU A 5 -2.65 1.52 13.65
C LEU A 5 -3.13 2.83 14.27
N THR A 6 -3.03 2.98 15.60
CA THR A 6 -3.40 4.22 16.30
C THR A 6 -2.60 5.43 15.80
N TYR A 7 -1.31 5.24 15.54
CA TYR A 7 -0.43 6.27 14.99
C TYR A 7 -0.80 6.68 13.55
N LEU A 8 -1.27 5.73 12.71
CA LEU A 8 -1.71 6.00 11.34
C LEU A 8 -3.08 6.68 11.26
N THR A 9 -3.97 6.40 12.22
CA THR A 9 -5.31 7.00 12.30
C THR A 9 -5.32 8.34 13.06
N ASP A 10 -4.21 8.73 13.69
CA ASP A 10 -4.06 10.04 14.31
C ASP A 10 -3.83 11.10 13.21
N PRO A 11 -4.68 12.14 13.09
CA PRO A 11 -4.60 13.15 12.04
C PRO A 11 -3.31 14.00 12.07
N ALA A 12 -2.45 13.85 13.08
CA ALA A 12 -1.13 14.47 13.09
C ALA A 12 -0.12 13.57 13.83
N PRO A 13 0.74 12.81 13.12
CA PRO A 13 1.86 12.16 13.77
C PRO A 13 2.85 13.22 14.27
N ARG A 14 2.66 13.70 15.50
CA ARG A 14 3.51 14.73 16.10
C ARG A 14 4.89 14.13 16.39
N GLY A 15 5.85 14.35 15.48
CA GLY A 15 7.27 14.34 15.81
C GLY A 15 8.13 13.18 15.33
N ILE A 16 7.63 12.24 14.50
CA ILE A 16 8.53 11.30 13.82
C ILE A 16 8.90 11.87 12.46
N GLU A 17 10.20 12.07 12.26
CA GLU A 17 10.77 12.51 10.99
C GLU A 17 10.43 11.49 9.88
N ARG A 18 9.89 11.97 8.75
CA ARG A 18 9.46 11.13 7.60
C ARG A 18 10.54 10.12 7.19
N ALA A 19 11.80 10.53 7.20
CA ALA A 19 12.95 9.66 6.89
C ALA A 19 13.05 8.43 7.81
N ARG A 20 12.70 8.56 9.10
CA ARG A 20 12.67 7.42 10.03
C ARG A 20 11.51 6.47 9.72
N LEU A 21 10.36 7.01 9.30
CA LEU A 21 9.23 6.18 8.86
C LEU A 21 9.57 5.42 7.58
N ASP A 22 10.23 6.07 6.62
CA ASP A 22 10.69 5.42 5.39
C ASP A 22 11.70 4.31 5.68
N THR A 23 12.66 4.56 6.58
CA THR A 23 13.64 3.54 7.00
C THR A 23 12.94 2.36 7.69
N ALA A 24 11.97 2.63 8.57
CA ALA A 24 11.20 1.57 9.23
C ALA A 24 10.36 0.77 8.23
N ALA A 25 9.79 1.43 7.22
CA ALA A 25 9.05 0.79 6.14
C ALA A 25 9.95 -0.11 5.29
N ASP A 26 11.17 0.33 4.96
CA ASP A 26 12.15 -0.49 4.21
C ASP A 26 12.52 -1.77 4.98
N LEU A 27 12.78 -1.65 6.28
CA LEU A 27 13.07 -2.80 7.14
C LEU A 27 11.88 -3.75 7.23
N ALA A 28 10.66 -3.22 7.35
CA ALA A 28 9.45 -4.03 7.41
C ALA A 28 9.16 -4.73 6.08
N VAL A 29 9.42 -4.10 4.94
CA VAL A 29 9.32 -4.73 3.61
C VAL A 29 10.36 -5.84 3.46
N ALA A 30 11.61 -5.59 3.86
CA ALA A 30 12.66 -6.60 3.82
C ALA A 30 12.32 -7.82 4.67
N LEU A 31 11.80 -7.60 5.89
CA LEU A 31 11.32 -8.66 6.77
C LEU A 31 10.10 -9.38 6.19
N SER A 32 9.15 -8.67 5.60
CA SER A 32 7.95 -9.29 5.00
C SER A 32 8.32 -10.30 3.89
N ARG A 33 9.35 -9.97 3.11
CA ARG A 33 9.87 -10.82 2.02
C ARG A 33 10.51 -12.12 2.51
N THR A 34 10.91 -12.24 3.78
CA THR A 34 11.49 -13.48 4.29
C THR A 34 10.43 -14.54 4.62
N TYR A 35 9.16 -14.16 4.68
CA TYR A 35 8.05 -15.05 4.96
C TYR A 35 7.42 -15.60 3.67
N GLU A 36 6.87 -16.82 3.71
CA GLU A 36 6.17 -17.41 2.56
C GLU A 36 4.83 -16.70 2.26
N ALA A 37 4.44 -16.65 0.98
CA ALA A 37 3.32 -15.85 0.46
C ALA A 37 1.91 -16.25 0.95
N ALA A 38 1.78 -17.26 1.80
CA ALA A 38 0.52 -17.68 2.42
C ALA A 38 0.70 -18.15 3.87
N ASP A 39 1.85 -17.83 4.50
CA ASP A 39 2.08 -18.15 5.89
C ASP A 39 1.04 -17.43 6.77
N PRO A 40 0.24 -18.15 7.58
CA PRO A 40 -0.77 -17.56 8.46
C PRO A 40 -0.15 -16.64 9.53
N TRP A 41 1.07 -16.94 9.97
CA TRP A 41 1.69 -16.30 11.13
C TRP A 41 2.13 -14.83 10.89
N PRO A 42 2.60 -14.43 9.69
CA PRO A 42 2.87 -13.03 9.33
C PRO A 42 1.70 -12.29 8.66
N ALA A 43 0.52 -12.89 8.49
CA ALA A 43 -0.60 -12.28 7.75
C ALA A 43 -1.04 -10.92 8.34
N GLU A 44 -1.15 -10.82 9.68
CA GLU A 44 -1.48 -9.57 10.36
C GLU A 44 -0.39 -8.49 10.18
N VAL A 45 0.87 -8.91 10.13
CA VAL A 45 2.02 -8.01 9.93
C VAL A 45 2.00 -7.44 8.50
N ARG A 46 1.67 -8.27 7.50
CA ARG A 46 1.50 -7.82 6.11
C ARG A 46 0.33 -6.88 5.93
N ASN A 47 -0.79 -7.17 6.59
CA ASN A 47 -1.97 -6.30 6.58
C ASN A 47 -1.65 -4.91 7.18
N LEU A 48 -0.95 -4.87 8.31
CA LEU A 48 -0.50 -3.60 8.89
C LEU A 48 0.52 -2.86 8.03
N LEU A 49 1.49 -3.58 7.46
CA LEU A 49 2.50 -3.00 6.59
C LEU A 49 1.84 -2.35 5.37
N ALA A 50 0.82 -2.97 4.78
CA ALA A 50 0.05 -2.39 3.69
C ALA A 50 -0.58 -1.04 4.10
N CYS A 51 -1.21 -0.96 5.29
CA CYS A 51 -1.77 0.30 5.80
C CYS A 51 -0.69 1.38 6.02
N VAL A 52 0.48 1.02 6.54
CA VAL A 52 1.61 1.97 6.72
C VAL A 52 2.09 2.50 5.37
N LEU A 53 2.30 1.62 4.39
CA LEU A 53 2.80 2.01 3.07
C LEU A 53 1.81 2.92 2.33
N ILE A 54 0.50 2.67 2.47
CA ILE A 54 -0.57 3.53 1.95
C ILE A 54 -0.49 4.92 2.58
N ALA A 55 -0.36 5.01 3.91
CA ALA A 55 -0.26 6.31 4.60
C ALA A 55 1.03 7.08 4.27
N LEU A 56 2.09 6.37 3.87
CA LEU A 56 3.34 6.97 3.37
C LEU A 56 3.31 7.27 1.86
N GLU A 57 2.19 7.00 1.17
CA GLU A 57 2.03 7.15 -0.28
C GLU A 57 3.04 6.30 -1.09
N ARG A 58 3.53 5.20 -0.50
CA ARG A 58 4.44 4.24 -1.15
C ARG A 58 3.65 3.20 -1.95
N TRP A 59 2.91 3.68 -2.95
CA TRP A 59 1.91 2.91 -3.68
C TRP A 59 2.42 1.59 -4.30
N PRO A 60 3.61 1.52 -4.93
CA PRO A 60 4.09 0.27 -5.52
C PRO A 60 4.39 -0.81 -4.47
N ASP A 61 4.99 -0.43 -3.35
CA ASP A 61 5.30 -1.35 -2.26
C ASP A 61 4.02 -1.81 -1.57
N ALA A 62 3.05 -0.90 -1.37
CA ALA A 62 1.73 -1.22 -0.84
C ALA A 62 1.02 -2.26 -1.72
N LEU A 63 1.02 -2.07 -3.04
CA LEU A 63 0.39 -3.00 -3.98
C LEU A 63 1.00 -4.39 -3.92
N GLU A 64 2.32 -4.48 -3.74
CA GLU A 64 3.00 -5.76 -3.61
C GLU A 64 2.61 -6.49 -2.32
N GLN A 65 2.53 -5.77 -1.19
CA GLN A 65 2.02 -6.37 0.05
C GLN A 65 0.56 -6.82 -0.08
N LEU A 66 -0.29 -6.02 -0.74
CA LEU A 66 -1.70 -6.36 -1.01
C LEU A 66 -1.87 -7.64 -1.84
N ARG A 67 -0.95 -7.93 -2.77
CA ARG A 67 -0.95 -9.19 -3.54
C ARG A 67 -0.60 -10.40 -2.68
N LEU A 68 0.23 -10.22 -1.64
CA LEU A 68 0.74 -11.28 -0.78
C LEU A 68 -0.19 -11.63 0.39
N ILE A 69 -1.22 -10.83 0.65
CA ILE A 69 -2.16 -11.06 1.77
C ILE A 69 -3.08 -12.27 1.53
N GLY A 70 -3.36 -12.61 0.26
CA GLY A 70 -4.09 -13.82 -0.13
C GLY A 70 -5.42 -14.00 0.64
N PRO A 71 -5.68 -15.17 1.26
CA PRO A 71 -6.95 -15.47 1.95
C PRO A 71 -7.15 -14.68 3.26
N TYR A 72 -6.16 -13.93 3.73
CA TYR A 72 -6.22 -13.16 4.99
C TYR A 72 -6.68 -11.72 4.81
N ALA A 73 -7.26 -11.40 3.65
CA ALA A 73 -7.84 -10.09 3.33
C ALA A 73 -9.00 -9.68 4.24
N THR A 74 -9.54 -10.59 5.05
CA THR A 74 -10.59 -10.33 6.05
C THR A 74 -10.07 -10.21 7.47
N SER A 75 -8.78 -10.47 7.70
CA SER A 75 -8.17 -10.43 9.03
C SER A 75 -7.73 -9.01 9.42
N PHE A 76 -7.35 -8.84 10.68
CA PHE A 76 -6.85 -7.57 11.22
C PHE A 76 -5.85 -6.86 10.27
N PRO A 77 -5.99 -5.53 10.04
CA PRO A 77 -6.90 -4.60 10.70
C PRO A 77 -8.27 -4.44 10.02
N TRP A 78 -8.53 -5.12 8.89
CA TRP A 78 -9.71 -4.90 8.05
C TRP A 78 -11.02 -5.18 8.81
N ASP A 79 -11.03 -6.23 9.63
CA ASP A 79 -12.12 -6.61 10.55
C ASP A 79 -12.47 -5.56 11.63
N ARG A 80 -11.59 -4.58 11.84
CA ARG A 80 -11.78 -3.52 12.85
C ARG A 80 -12.07 -2.16 12.27
N VAL A 81 -11.76 -1.94 11.00
CA VAL A 81 -11.94 -0.65 10.33
C VAL A 81 -13.19 -0.61 9.45
N SER A 82 -13.82 -1.77 9.19
CA SER A 82 -15.00 -1.90 8.34
C SER A 82 -15.89 -3.04 8.81
N ASP A 83 -17.20 -2.88 8.69
CA ASP A 83 -18.19 -3.95 8.87
C ASP A 83 -18.23 -4.92 7.66
N ASP A 84 -17.66 -4.50 6.51
CA ASP A 84 -17.32 -5.35 5.37
C ASP A 84 -15.79 -5.31 5.12
N PRO A 85 -15.03 -6.19 5.77
CA PRO A 85 -13.57 -6.20 5.70
C PRO A 85 -13.05 -6.53 4.30
N LEU A 86 -13.73 -7.46 3.60
CA LEU A 86 -13.33 -7.87 2.26
C LEU A 86 -13.62 -6.77 1.25
N GLY A 87 -14.80 -6.16 1.31
CA GLY A 87 -15.14 -5.00 0.47
C GLY A 87 -14.13 -3.87 0.63
N ARG A 88 -13.82 -3.49 1.88
CA ARG A 88 -12.85 -2.42 2.15
C ARG A 88 -11.45 -2.73 1.64
N PHE A 89 -11.00 -3.98 1.77
CA PHE A 89 -9.71 -4.41 1.23
C PHE A 89 -9.67 -4.29 -0.31
N LEU A 90 -10.74 -4.71 -1.00
CA LEU A 90 -10.81 -4.67 -2.46
C LEU A 90 -10.84 -3.22 -2.98
N GLU A 91 -11.62 -2.35 -2.36
CA GLU A 91 -11.66 -0.91 -2.67
C GLU A 91 -10.27 -0.29 -2.57
N LEU A 92 -9.59 -0.46 -1.43
CA LEU A 92 -8.25 0.07 -1.23
C LEU A 92 -7.23 -0.47 -2.22
N ARG A 93 -7.35 -1.76 -2.60
CA ARG A 93 -6.48 -2.35 -3.61
C ARG A 93 -6.68 -1.69 -4.97
N ASP A 94 -7.91 -1.35 -5.32
CA ASP A 94 -8.22 -0.71 -6.60
C ASP A 94 -7.82 0.77 -6.60
N GLU A 95 -7.98 1.49 -5.48
CA GLU A 95 -7.43 2.83 -5.26
C GLU A 95 -5.90 2.84 -5.43
N VAL A 96 -5.18 1.94 -4.74
CA VAL A 96 -3.71 1.84 -4.85
C VAL A 96 -3.27 1.51 -6.27
N ARG A 97 -4.01 0.66 -7.00
CA ARG A 97 -3.72 0.37 -8.41
C ARG A 97 -3.84 1.61 -9.29
N LEU A 98 -4.84 2.45 -9.03
CA LEU A 98 -5.03 3.70 -9.75
C LEU A 98 -3.86 4.67 -9.49
N GLU A 99 -3.43 4.82 -8.24
CA GLU A 99 -2.29 5.67 -7.89
C GLU A 99 -0.97 5.18 -8.50
N VAL A 100 -0.73 3.86 -8.49
CA VAL A 100 0.42 3.26 -9.20
C VAL A 100 0.35 3.55 -10.71
N ALA A 101 -0.83 3.45 -11.32
CA ALA A 101 -1.02 3.75 -12.73
C ALA A 101 -0.83 5.24 -13.05
N ALA A 102 -1.27 6.14 -12.17
CA ALA A 102 -1.09 7.59 -12.31
C ALA A 102 0.37 8.02 -12.16
N ALA A 103 1.15 7.33 -11.32
CA ALA A 103 2.58 7.58 -11.13
C ALA A 103 3.46 7.05 -12.28
N LEU A 104 2.93 6.15 -13.12
CA LEU A 104 3.65 5.67 -14.30
C LEU A 104 3.66 6.78 -15.37
N PRO A 105 4.83 7.15 -15.92
CA PRO A 105 4.87 8.09 -17.03
C PRO A 105 4.08 7.49 -18.20
N LEU A 106 3.12 8.25 -18.72
CA LEU A 106 2.39 7.93 -19.95
C LEU A 106 3.39 7.81 -21.09
N ARG A 107 3.94 6.61 -21.32
CA ARG A 107 4.79 6.34 -22.48
C ARG A 107 3.89 6.34 -23.72
N GLY A 108 3.90 7.47 -24.44
CA GLY A 108 3.59 7.53 -25.87
C GLY A 108 2.22 8.09 -26.24
N GLY A 109 2.04 9.40 -26.10
CA GLY A 109 1.19 10.14 -27.03
C GLY A 109 2.08 10.70 -28.15
N PRO A 110 1.90 10.34 -29.43
CA PRO A 110 2.67 10.95 -30.51
C PRO A 110 2.24 12.42 -30.64
N GLY A 111 3.07 13.32 -30.12
CA GLY A 111 3.03 14.73 -30.46
C GLY A 111 3.54 14.92 -31.89
N GLY A 112 2.77 15.67 -32.68
CA GLY A 112 3.31 16.47 -33.78
C GLY A 112 3.65 15.73 -35.07
N SER A 113 2.71 15.74 -36.01
CA SER A 113 3.06 15.94 -37.42
C SER A 113 1.94 16.76 -38.06
N GLY A 114 2.02 18.07 -37.85
CA GLY A 114 1.50 19.02 -38.82
C GLY A 114 2.29 18.83 -40.11
N ALA A 115 1.74 18.07 -41.04
CA ALA A 115 2.14 18.10 -42.44
C ALA A 115 1.09 18.91 -43.20
N HIS A 116 1.28 20.22 -43.20
CA HIS A 116 0.73 21.11 -44.22
C HIS A 116 1.42 20.73 -45.54
N TYR A 117 0.70 20.05 -46.42
CA TYR A 117 1.13 19.89 -47.80
C TYR A 117 0.61 21.09 -48.62
N PRO A 118 1.46 21.72 -49.46
CA PRO A 118 1.03 22.75 -50.41
C PRO A 118 0.17 22.17 -51.54
#